data_AF-A0A7M3W473-F1
#
_entry.id   AF-A0A7M3W473-F1
#
_cell.length_a   1.000
_cell.length_b   1.000
_cell.length_c   1.000
_cell.angle_alpha   90.00
_cell.angle_beta   90.00
_cell.angle_gamma   90.00
#
_symmetry.space_group_name_H-M   'P 1'
#
loop_
_entity.id
_entity.type
_entity.pdbx_description
1 polymer ?
#
loop_
_entity_poly.entity_id
_entity_poly.type
_entity_poly.pdbx_seq_one_letter_code
_entity_poly.pdbx_strand_id
1 'polypeptide(L)'
;MRAMAVTLPMCSVDFMDTTLSIEEQAVADRIEELKTQLGEDLLILGHHYQRDSIVMHADFLGDSFMLSQKAAESDAKYIVFCGVHFMAESADILTSEEQSVMLPNLRAGCSMADMATLSEVEVAWEELLRESGLSDPIHRSNPEDPVGEDEAYLVPVTYMNSSADLKDFVGRHGGVVCTSSNAEGVLTWAFERAGPKGAVLFFPDQHLGRNTGISMGISEDRMPTWTPGFG
;
A
#
# COMPACT_ATOMS: atom_id res chain seq x y z
N MET A 1 -36.71 38.02 -42.30
CA MET A 1 -36.05 36.71 -42.17
C MET A 1 -36.12 36.30 -40.70
N ARG A 2 -36.87 35.24 -40.37
CA ARG A 2 -36.91 34.68 -39.00
C ARG A 2 -35.67 33.80 -38.83
N ALA A 3 -34.79 34.15 -37.90
CA ALA A 3 -33.71 33.27 -37.47
C ALA A 3 -34.33 32.13 -36.64
N MET A 4 -34.25 30.90 -37.12
CA MET A 4 -34.53 29.72 -36.31
C MET A 4 -33.30 29.42 -35.46
N ALA A 5 -33.40 29.66 -34.16
CA ALA A 5 -32.44 29.14 -33.20
C ALA A 5 -32.72 27.65 -33.01
N VAL A 6 -31.83 26.80 -33.53
CA VAL A 6 -31.81 25.37 -33.25
C VAL A 6 -31.08 25.22 -31.92
N THR A 7 -31.84 25.03 -30.83
CA THR A 7 -31.28 24.57 -29.56
C THR A 7 -30.97 23.09 -29.68
N LEU A 8 -29.68 22.74 -29.64
CA LEU A 8 -29.25 21.35 -29.49
C LEU A 8 -29.69 20.87 -28.09
N PRO A 9 -30.29 19.66 -27.98
CA PRO A 9 -30.59 19.10 -26.68
C PRO A 9 -29.27 18.91 -25.92
N MET A 10 -29.15 19.55 -24.76
CA MET A 10 -28.15 19.12 -23.78
C MET A 10 -28.51 17.68 -23.42
N CYS A 11 -27.62 16.73 -23.71
CA CYS A 11 -27.74 15.39 -23.17
C CYS A 11 -27.87 15.52 -21.64
N SER A 12 -29.04 15.18 -21.12
CA SER A 12 -29.24 14.98 -19.69
C SER A 12 -28.44 13.75 -19.33
N VAL A 13 -27.27 13.95 -18.73
CA VAL A 13 -26.51 12.85 -18.11
C VAL A 13 -27.30 12.44 -16.87
N ASP A 14 -27.89 11.25 -16.91
CA ASP A 14 -28.51 10.66 -15.75
C ASP A 14 -27.42 10.03 -14.88
N PHE A 15 -27.09 10.68 -13.77
CA PHE A 15 -26.07 10.19 -12.84
C PHE A 15 -26.50 8.93 -12.08
N MET A 16 -27.75 8.49 -12.23
CA MET A 16 -28.28 7.26 -11.61
C MET A 16 -28.36 6.09 -12.59
N ASP A 17 -28.01 6.30 -13.87
CA ASP A 17 -27.96 5.24 -14.85
C ASP A 17 -26.73 4.35 -14.61
N THR A 18 -26.96 3.21 -13.97
CA THR A 18 -25.95 2.16 -13.72
C THR A 18 -25.96 1.07 -14.78
N THR A 19 -26.68 1.27 -15.89
CA THR A 19 -26.73 0.26 -16.96
C THR A 19 -25.38 0.17 -17.68
N LEU A 20 -24.93 -1.07 -17.90
CA LEU A 20 -23.73 -1.32 -18.68
C LEU A 20 -24.02 -1.03 -20.15
N SER A 21 -23.06 -0.40 -20.83
CA SER A 21 -23.09 -0.32 -22.29
C SER A 21 -23.03 -1.73 -22.90
N ILE A 22 -23.37 -1.85 -24.19
CA ILE A 22 -23.31 -3.14 -24.91
C ILE A 22 -21.91 -3.77 -24.84
N GLU A 23 -20.86 -2.93 -24.91
CA GLU A 23 -19.47 -3.38 -24.81
C GLU A 23 -19.13 -3.85 -23.40
N GLU A 24 -19.53 -3.09 -22.37
CA GLU A 24 -19.31 -3.48 -20.96
C GLU A 24 -20.09 -4.73 -20.60
N GLN A 25 -21.32 -4.91 -21.10
CA GLN A 25 -22.09 -6.12 -20.89
C GLN A 25 -21.42 -7.34 -21.52
N ALA A 26 -20.89 -7.21 -22.74
CA ALA A 26 -20.15 -8.30 -23.38
C ALA A 26 -18.87 -8.69 -22.60
N VAL A 27 -18.19 -7.72 -21.99
CA VAL A 27 -17.04 -7.96 -21.11
C VAL A 27 -17.49 -8.65 -19.82
N ALA A 28 -18.56 -8.18 -19.19
CA ALA A 28 -19.12 -8.77 -17.98
C ALA A 28 -19.54 -10.24 -18.21
N ASP A 29 -20.24 -10.53 -19.30
CA ASP A 29 -20.64 -11.88 -19.69
C ASP A 29 -19.42 -12.79 -19.87
N ARG A 30 -18.35 -12.26 -20.48
CA ARG A 30 -17.10 -13.01 -20.67
C ARG A 30 -16.37 -13.27 -19.36
N ILE A 31 -16.38 -12.33 -18.42
CA ILE A 31 -15.82 -12.53 -17.08
C ILE A 31 -16.58 -13.64 -16.37
N GLU A 32 -17.91 -13.62 -16.36
CA GLU A 32 -18.72 -14.67 -15.72
C GLU A 32 -18.51 -16.06 -16.33
N GLU A 33 -18.36 -16.14 -17.66
CA GLU A 33 -18.01 -17.39 -18.34
C GLU A 33 -16.66 -17.93 -17.83
N LEU A 34 -15.64 -17.08 -17.71
CA LEU A 34 -14.32 -17.46 -17.21
C LEU A 34 -14.33 -17.82 -15.73
N LYS A 35 -15.08 -17.08 -14.90
CA LYS A 35 -15.29 -17.43 -13.48
C LYS A 35 -15.90 -18.83 -13.35
N THR A 36 -16.90 -19.14 -14.18
CA THR A 36 -17.52 -20.48 -14.19
C THR A 36 -16.55 -21.57 -14.65
N GLN A 37 -15.72 -21.30 -15.65
CA GLN A 37 -14.74 -22.26 -16.18
C GLN A 37 -13.60 -22.56 -15.21
N LEU A 38 -13.11 -21.54 -14.52
CA LEU A 38 -12.00 -21.65 -13.57
C LEU A 38 -12.47 -22.09 -12.18
N GLY A 39 -13.70 -21.79 -11.79
CA GLY A 39 -14.27 -22.21 -10.52
C GLY A 39 -13.39 -21.75 -9.35
N GLU A 40 -13.02 -22.69 -8.48
CA GLU A 40 -12.21 -22.43 -7.29
C GLU A 40 -10.74 -22.07 -7.60
N ASP A 41 -10.27 -22.29 -8.84
CA ASP A 41 -8.92 -21.90 -9.26
C ASP A 41 -8.77 -20.39 -9.45
N LEU A 42 -9.85 -19.61 -9.44
CA LEU A 42 -9.85 -18.15 -9.65
C LEU A 42 -10.36 -17.39 -8.41
N LEU A 43 -9.62 -16.36 -8.05
CA LEU A 43 -9.99 -15.36 -7.04
C LEU A 43 -9.88 -13.95 -7.62
N ILE A 44 -10.95 -13.17 -7.55
CA ILE A 44 -10.95 -11.76 -7.95
C ILE A 44 -11.05 -10.87 -6.71
N LEU A 45 -10.02 -10.08 -6.46
CA LEU A 45 -9.92 -9.17 -5.32
C LEU A 45 -10.15 -7.73 -5.76
N GLY A 46 -11.11 -7.03 -5.15
CA GLY A 46 -11.43 -5.64 -5.44
C GLY A 46 -11.04 -4.70 -4.30
N HIS A 47 -10.33 -3.62 -4.61
CA HIS A 47 -10.15 -2.53 -3.64
C HIS A 47 -11.41 -1.66 -3.54
N HIS A 48 -11.68 -1.07 -2.37
CA HIS A 48 -12.84 -0.18 -2.14
C HIS A 48 -12.97 1.01 -3.10
N TYR A 49 -11.89 1.41 -3.77
CA TYR A 49 -11.89 2.52 -4.72
C TYR A 49 -12.12 2.11 -6.18
N GLN A 50 -12.41 0.82 -6.44
CA GLN A 50 -12.78 0.37 -7.76
C GLN A 50 -14.16 0.87 -8.17
N ARG A 51 -14.37 0.96 -9.49
CA ARG A 51 -15.68 1.30 -10.07
C ARG A 51 -16.66 0.15 -9.85
N ASP A 52 -17.95 0.47 -9.78
CA ASP A 52 -19.02 -0.52 -9.58
C ASP A 52 -18.98 -1.64 -10.64
N SER A 53 -18.66 -1.29 -11.89
CA SER A 53 -18.50 -2.25 -13.01
C SER A 53 -17.34 -3.23 -12.83
N ILE A 54 -16.43 -2.98 -11.89
CA ILE A 54 -15.36 -3.92 -11.50
C ILE A 54 -15.77 -4.65 -10.21
N VAL A 55 -16.32 -3.91 -9.24
CA VAL A 55 -16.74 -4.45 -7.93
C VAL A 55 -17.77 -5.57 -8.10
N MET A 56 -18.67 -5.47 -9.08
CA MET A 56 -19.66 -6.52 -9.34
C MET A 56 -19.06 -7.90 -9.66
N HIS A 57 -17.80 -7.96 -10.09
CA HIS A 57 -17.10 -9.20 -10.41
C HIS A 57 -16.17 -9.68 -9.29
N ALA A 58 -15.89 -8.83 -8.29
CA ALA A 58 -14.98 -9.17 -7.20
C ALA A 58 -15.61 -10.17 -6.23
N ASP A 59 -14.85 -11.18 -5.83
CA ASP A 59 -15.26 -12.16 -4.82
C ASP A 59 -15.10 -11.59 -3.41
N PHE A 60 -14.11 -10.72 -3.21
CA PHE A 60 -13.92 -9.98 -1.98
C PHE A 60 -13.61 -8.50 -2.25
N LEU A 61 -14.17 -7.63 -1.41
CA LEU A 61 -13.95 -6.19 -1.43
C LEU A 61 -13.29 -5.75 -0.13
N GLY A 62 -12.19 -4.99 -0.20
CA GLY A 62 -11.40 -4.68 1.00
C GLY A 62 -10.38 -3.57 0.90
N ASP A 63 -9.68 -3.37 2.02
CA ASP A 63 -8.44 -2.60 2.09
C ASP A 63 -7.22 -3.43 1.65
N SER A 64 -6.07 -2.76 1.48
CA SER A 64 -4.87 -3.38 0.92
C SER A 64 -4.33 -4.56 1.72
N PHE A 65 -4.35 -4.49 3.04
CA PHE A 65 -3.76 -5.52 3.91
C PHE A 65 -4.67 -6.73 4.06
N MET A 66 -5.98 -6.50 4.19
CA MET A 66 -6.96 -7.57 4.21
C MET A 66 -6.97 -8.34 2.89
N LEU A 67 -6.90 -7.65 1.75
CA LEU A 67 -6.88 -8.31 0.44
C LEU A 67 -5.60 -9.13 0.23
N SER A 68 -4.44 -8.63 0.68
CA SER A 68 -3.18 -9.39 0.58
C SER A 68 -3.19 -10.64 1.45
N GLN A 69 -3.77 -10.58 2.66
CA GLN A 69 -3.98 -11.78 3.49
C GLN A 69 -4.97 -12.76 2.85
N LYS A 70 -6.07 -12.26 2.27
CA LYS A 70 -7.05 -13.11 1.57
C LYS A 70 -6.45 -13.83 0.37
N ALA A 71 -5.55 -13.18 -0.36
CA ALA A 71 -4.77 -13.82 -1.42
C ALA A 71 -3.95 -15.01 -0.88
N ALA A 72 -3.20 -14.79 0.21
CA ALA A 72 -2.36 -15.81 0.82
C ALA A 72 -3.13 -16.95 1.51
N GLU A 73 -4.32 -16.67 2.06
CA GLU A 73 -5.20 -17.67 2.69
C GLU A 73 -5.97 -18.53 1.68
N SER A 74 -6.03 -18.12 0.41
CA SER A 74 -6.81 -18.80 -0.62
C SER A 74 -6.04 -19.94 -1.26
N ASP A 75 -6.74 -21.03 -1.61
CA ASP A 75 -6.21 -22.11 -2.44
C ASP A 75 -6.28 -21.80 -3.96
N ALA A 76 -6.80 -20.62 -4.34
CA ALA A 76 -6.95 -20.24 -5.74
C ALA A 76 -5.59 -20.07 -6.42
N LYS A 77 -5.46 -20.66 -7.62
CA LYS A 77 -4.25 -20.62 -8.43
C LYS A 77 -4.06 -19.27 -9.12
N TYR A 78 -5.14 -18.62 -9.53
CA TYR A 78 -5.11 -17.35 -10.27
C TYR A 78 -5.78 -16.27 -9.44
N ILE A 79 -5.04 -15.21 -9.14
CA ILE A 79 -5.51 -14.11 -8.31
C ILE A 79 -5.51 -12.84 -9.15
N VAL A 80 -6.70 -12.35 -9.52
CA VAL A 80 -6.84 -11.08 -10.23
C VAL A 80 -7.01 -9.97 -9.20
N PHE A 81 -5.98 -9.13 -9.08
CA PHE A 81 -5.96 -8.03 -8.12
C PHE A 81 -6.44 -6.73 -8.79
N CYS A 82 -7.72 -6.40 -8.60
CA CYS A 82 -8.32 -5.15 -9.04
C CYS A 82 -7.96 -4.01 -8.07
N GLY A 83 -6.71 -3.53 -8.19
CA GLY A 83 -6.13 -2.47 -7.36
C GLY A 83 -5.07 -1.69 -8.12
N VAL A 84 -3.99 -1.34 -7.41
CA VAL A 84 -2.80 -0.66 -7.95
C VAL A 84 -1.56 -1.53 -7.76
N HIS A 85 -0.47 -1.17 -8.43
CA HIS A 85 0.76 -1.95 -8.54
C HIS A 85 1.28 -2.51 -7.20
N PHE A 86 1.53 -1.64 -6.22
CA PHE A 86 2.07 -2.08 -4.93
C PHE A 86 1.16 -3.05 -4.18
N MET A 87 -0.17 -2.98 -4.37
CA MET A 87 -1.10 -3.88 -3.71
C MET A 87 -0.99 -5.28 -4.31
N ALA A 88 -0.90 -5.37 -5.64
CA ALA A 88 -0.68 -6.63 -6.33
C ALA A 88 0.69 -7.24 -5.98
N GLU A 89 1.76 -6.42 -5.94
CA GLU A 89 3.08 -6.87 -5.47
C GLU A 89 3.04 -7.41 -4.05
N SER A 90 2.29 -6.75 -3.16
CA SER A 90 2.20 -7.21 -1.76
C SER A 90 1.43 -8.50 -1.62
N ALA A 91 0.40 -8.72 -2.43
CA ALA A 91 -0.27 -10.01 -2.51
C ALA A 91 0.70 -11.09 -3.01
N ASP A 92 1.45 -10.80 -4.08
CA ASP A 92 2.43 -11.71 -4.69
C ASP A 92 3.52 -12.13 -3.70
N ILE A 93 4.03 -11.19 -2.89
CA ILE A 93 5.00 -11.45 -1.82
C ILE A 93 4.48 -12.44 -0.76
N LEU A 94 3.18 -12.40 -0.44
CA LEU A 94 2.59 -13.22 0.61
C LEU A 94 2.05 -14.57 0.12
N THR A 95 1.75 -14.68 -1.17
CA THR A 95 1.24 -15.90 -1.80
C THR A 95 2.33 -16.94 -2.04
N SER A 96 1.93 -18.18 -2.34
CA SER A 96 2.87 -19.25 -2.68
C SER A 96 3.25 -19.28 -4.17
N GLU A 97 4.31 -20.00 -4.50
CA GLU A 97 4.81 -20.19 -5.88
C GLU A 97 3.78 -20.87 -6.81
N GLU A 98 2.81 -21.58 -6.24
CA GLU A 98 1.71 -22.21 -6.98
C GLU A 98 0.62 -21.22 -7.38
N GLN A 99 0.60 -20.02 -6.78
CA GLN A 99 -0.35 -18.96 -7.04
C GLN A 99 0.23 -17.93 -8.02
N SER A 100 -0.62 -17.33 -8.84
CA SER A 100 -0.24 -16.31 -9.81
C SER A 100 -1.09 -15.06 -9.63
N VAL A 101 -0.46 -13.98 -9.16
CA VAL A 101 -1.11 -12.68 -8.99
C VAL A 101 -1.03 -11.87 -10.28
N MET A 102 -2.18 -11.35 -10.73
CA MET A 102 -2.34 -10.61 -11.97
C MET A 102 -2.96 -9.24 -11.71
N LEU A 103 -2.28 -8.19 -12.19
CA LEU A 103 -2.81 -6.83 -12.21
C LEU A 103 -3.37 -6.52 -13.62
N PRO A 104 -4.69 -6.28 -13.78
CA PRO A 104 -5.28 -6.07 -15.10
C PRO A 104 -4.69 -4.89 -15.89
N ASN A 105 -4.15 -3.89 -15.20
CA ASN A 105 -3.51 -2.74 -15.82
C ASN A 105 -2.24 -2.35 -15.06
N LEU A 106 -1.08 -2.65 -15.63
CA LEU A 106 0.23 -2.29 -15.06
C LEU A 106 0.43 -0.78 -14.88
N ARG A 107 -0.36 0.06 -15.54
CA ARG A 107 -0.32 1.52 -15.37
C ARG A 107 -1.14 2.01 -14.16
N ALA A 108 -1.81 1.13 -13.43
CA ALA A 108 -2.51 1.46 -12.20
C ALA A 108 -1.50 1.72 -11.07
N GLY A 109 -0.97 2.94 -11.02
CA GLY A 109 0.00 3.38 -10.00
C GLY A 109 -0.64 4.09 -8.81
N CYS A 110 0.19 4.45 -7.84
CA CYS A 110 -0.19 5.26 -6.69
C CYS A 110 0.84 6.37 -6.51
N SER A 111 0.43 7.62 -6.70
CA SER A 111 1.33 8.77 -6.58
C SER A 111 1.97 8.90 -5.19
N MET A 112 1.35 8.34 -4.15
CA MET A 112 1.92 8.29 -2.80
C MET A 112 3.01 7.24 -2.67
N ALA A 113 2.86 6.08 -3.31
CA ALA A 113 3.93 5.08 -3.34
C ALA A 113 5.17 5.60 -4.08
N ASP A 114 4.96 6.44 -5.09
CA ASP A 114 6.02 7.07 -5.88
C ASP A 114 6.68 8.27 -5.17
N MET A 115 6.27 8.64 -3.94
CA MET A 115 6.86 9.77 -3.18
C MET A 115 8.20 9.43 -2.53
N ALA A 116 8.54 8.15 -2.42
CA ALA A 116 9.84 7.70 -1.95
C ALA A 116 10.42 6.69 -2.95
N THR A 117 11.68 6.86 -3.29
CA THR A 117 12.46 5.86 -4.03
C THR A 117 13.45 5.18 -3.11
N LEU A 118 13.86 3.94 -3.43
CA LEU A 118 14.90 3.25 -2.67
C LEU A 118 16.17 4.10 -2.52
N SER A 119 16.62 4.73 -3.60
CA SER A 119 17.81 5.59 -3.56
C SER A 119 17.69 6.77 -2.60
N GLU A 120 16.52 7.39 -2.49
CA GLU A 120 16.31 8.49 -1.55
C GLU A 120 16.25 8.00 -0.11
N VAL A 121 15.62 6.84 0.12
CA VAL A 121 15.53 6.21 1.45
C VAL A 121 16.91 5.76 1.92
N GLU A 122 17.75 5.19 1.05
CA GLU A 122 19.14 4.83 1.38
C GLU A 122 19.97 6.05 1.79
N VAL A 123 19.85 7.17 1.04
CA VAL A 123 20.53 8.43 1.40
C VAL A 123 20.03 8.95 2.75
N ALA A 124 18.71 9.03 2.94
CA ALA A 124 18.12 9.47 4.21
C ALA A 124 18.60 8.60 5.37
N TRP A 125 18.63 7.28 5.18
CA TRP A 125 19.05 6.32 6.18
C TRP A 125 20.49 6.54 6.64
N GLU A 126 21.43 6.65 5.69
CA GLU A 126 22.84 6.90 5.98
C GLU A 126 23.06 8.24 6.70
N GLU A 127 22.37 9.31 6.26
CA GLU A 127 22.47 10.63 6.87
C GLU A 127 21.92 10.63 8.30
N LEU A 128 20.73 10.06 8.51
CA LEU A 128 20.09 9.98 9.81
C LEU A 128 20.91 9.17 10.81
N LEU A 129 21.45 8.02 10.42
CA LEU A 129 22.34 7.23 11.29
C LEU A 129 23.60 8.03 11.67
N ARG A 130 24.24 8.68 10.70
CA ARG A 130 25.47 9.47 10.92
C ARG A 130 25.23 10.65 11.86
N GLU A 131 24.11 11.36 11.70
CA GLU A 131 23.83 12.59 12.47
C GLU A 131 23.26 12.31 13.85
N SER A 132 22.43 11.28 13.98
CA SER A 132 21.84 10.89 15.27
C SER A 132 22.80 10.08 16.15
N GLY A 133 23.77 9.37 15.54
CA GLY A 133 24.61 8.39 16.23
C GLY A 133 23.89 7.11 16.63
N LEU A 134 22.66 6.89 16.11
CA LEU A 134 21.92 5.66 16.27
C LEU A 134 22.59 4.52 15.50
N SER A 135 22.36 3.29 15.96
CA SER A 135 22.82 2.09 15.26
C SER A 135 21.76 1.55 14.29
N ASP A 136 22.22 0.80 13.30
CA ASP A 136 21.36 0.08 12.35
C ASP A 136 21.06 -1.34 12.85
N PRO A 137 19.78 -1.76 12.97
CA PRO A 137 19.41 -3.10 13.39
C PRO A 137 19.96 -4.22 12.48
N ILE A 138 20.27 -3.94 11.21
CA ILE A 138 20.73 -4.95 10.24
C ILE A 138 21.99 -5.71 10.68
N HIS A 139 22.79 -5.11 11.57
CA HIS A 139 24.02 -5.71 12.10
C HIS A 139 23.79 -6.64 13.30
N ARG A 140 22.56 -6.73 13.80
CA ARG A 140 22.19 -7.61 14.91
C ARG A 140 21.98 -9.03 14.39
N SER A 141 22.16 -10.01 15.28
CA SER A 141 21.78 -11.40 14.97
C SER A 141 20.28 -11.55 14.72
N ASN A 142 19.47 -10.80 15.47
CA ASN A 142 18.02 -10.72 15.33
C ASN A 142 17.60 -9.24 15.27
N PRO A 143 17.50 -8.64 14.08
CA PRO A 143 17.15 -7.23 13.92
C PRO A 143 15.79 -6.86 14.53
N GLU A 144 14.86 -7.80 14.60
CA GLU A 144 13.48 -7.62 15.08
C GLU A 144 13.29 -7.84 16.59
N ASP A 145 14.34 -8.18 17.34
CA ASP A 145 14.22 -8.38 18.80
C ASP A 145 14.14 -7.01 19.51
N PRO A 146 13.30 -6.87 20.57
CA PRO A 146 13.30 -5.67 21.39
C PRO A 146 14.65 -5.46 22.08
N VAL A 147 14.98 -4.22 22.41
CA VAL A 147 16.30 -3.84 22.92
C VAL A 147 16.25 -3.38 24.37
N GLY A 148 17.39 -3.46 25.06
CA GLY A 148 17.53 -2.98 26.44
C GLY A 148 17.64 -1.45 26.54
N GLU A 149 17.71 -0.92 27.77
CA GLU A 149 17.78 0.54 28.02
C GLU A 149 19.07 1.22 27.51
N ASP A 150 20.13 0.45 27.31
CA ASP A 150 21.45 0.95 26.90
C ASP A 150 21.64 1.00 25.38
N GLU A 151 20.69 0.46 24.62
CA GLU A 151 20.76 0.39 23.16
C GLU A 151 19.82 1.40 22.50
N ALA A 152 20.24 1.91 21.35
CA ALA A 152 19.51 2.93 20.60
C ALA A 152 19.68 2.71 19.10
N TYR A 153 18.58 2.39 18.43
CA TYR A 153 18.56 2.09 17.00
C TYR A 153 17.62 3.04 16.25
N LEU A 154 17.90 3.21 14.96
CA LEU A 154 16.94 3.75 14.01
C LEU A 154 16.17 2.56 13.42
N VAL A 155 14.84 2.57 13.52
CA VAL A 155 13.98 1.50 12.97
C VAL A 155 13.16 2.06 11.82
N PRO A 156 13.17 1.46 10.62
CA PRO A 156 12.36 1.95 9.52
C PRO A 156 10.93 1.39 9.60
N VAL A 157 9.95 2.24 9.29
CA VAL A 157 8.55 1.85 9.12
C VAL A 157 8.06 2.45 7.80
N THR A 158 7.62 1.59 6.90
CA THR A 158 7.06 2.03 5.62
C THR A 158 5.56 1.80 5.59
N TYR A 159 4.81 2.77 5.07
CA TYR A 159 3.39 2.57 4.77
C TYR A 159 3.24 1.56 3.62
N MET A 160 2.16 0.79 3.65
CA MET A 160 1.82 -0.21 2.63
C MET A 160 1.86 0.34 1.21
N ASN A 161 1.51 1.62 1.06
CA ASN A 161 1.64 2.40 -0.16
C ASN A 161 3.12 2.73 -0.44
N SER A 162 3.89 1.70 -0.77
CA SER A 162 5.33 1.74 -1.09
C SER A 162 5.64 0.60 -2.06
N SER A 163 6.72 0.68 -2.82
CA SER A 163 7.18 -0.38 -3.70
C SER A 163 7.74 -1.59 -2.94
N ALA A 164 7.83 -2.75 -3.60
CA ALA A 164 8.39 -3.97 -3.03
C ALA A 164 9.86 -3.82 -2.57
N ASP A 165 10.68 -3.06 -3.29
CA ASP A 165 12.09 -2.80 -2.93
C ASP A 165 12.24 -2.00 -1.62
N LEU A 166 11.34 -1.05 -1.36
CA LEU A 166 11.27 -0.36 -0.07
C LEU A 166 10.85 -1.29 1.05
N LYS A 167 9.94 -2.25 0.79
CA LYS A 167 9.56 -3.27 1.77
C LYS A 167 10.74 -4.20 2.09
N ASP A 168 11.51 -4.61 1.09
CA ASP A 168 12.76 -5.38 1.27
C ASP A 168 13.77 -4.61 2.12
N PHE A 169 14.01 -3.34 1.79
CA PHE A 169 14.86 -2.46 2.59
C PHE A 169 14.40 -2.43 4.06
N VAL A 170 13.13 -2.12 4.30
CA VAL A 170 12.58 -2.06 5.66
C VAL A 170 12.77 -3.38 6.41
N GLY A 171 12.48 -4.52 5.78
CA GLY A 171 12.64 -5.84 6.41
C GLY A 171 14.10 -6.15 6.77
N ARG A 172 15.05 -5.86 5.87
CA ARG A 172 16.49 -6.07 6.14
C ARG A 172 17.01 -5.22 7.29
N HIS A 173 16.48 -4.02 7.44
CA HIS A 173 16.84 -3.08 8.51
C HIS A 173 16.02 -3.27 9.80
N GLY A 174 15.40 -4.43 10.00
CA GLY A 174 14.66 -4.78 11.23
C GLY A 174 13.37 -3.98 11.44
N GLY A 175 12.85 -3.40 10.36
CA GLY A 175 11.64 -2.60 10.34
C GLY A 175 10.39 -3.40 10.00
N VAL A 176 9.30 -2.69 9.73
CA VAL A 176 8.00 -3.30 9.43
C VAL A 176 7.14 -2.43 8.51
N VAL A 177 6.24 -3.08 7.76
CA VAL A 177 5.24 -2.41 6.92
C VAL A 177 3.98 -2.12 7.75
N CYS A 178 3.44 -0.91 7.64
CA CYS A 178 2.19 -0.53 8.32
C CYS A 178 1.05 -0.24 7.33
N THR A 179 -0.18 -0.23 7.83
CA THR A 179 -1.34 0.39 7.19
C THR A 179 -1.86 1.55 8.05
N SER A 180 -2.82 2.31 7.54
CA SER A 180 -3.52 3.31 8.35
C SER A 180 -4.33 2.68 9.48
N SER A 181 -4.79 1.43 9.32
CA SER A 181 -5.59 0.70 10.33
C SER A 181 -4.75 0.12 11.48
N ASN A 182 -3.44 -0.04 11.32
CA ASN A 182 -2.56 -0.61 12.36
C ASN A 182 -1.36 0.27 12.75
N ALA A 183 -1.26 1.51 12.22
CA ALA A 183 -0.10 2.38 12.37
C ALA A 183 0.35 2.59 13.82
N GLU A 184 -0.58 2.80 14.77
CA GLU A 184 -0.24 3.02 16.18
C GLU A 184 0.40 1.78 16.83
N GLY A 185 -0.14 0.59 16.55
CA GLY A 185 0.42 -0.66 17.04
C GLY A 185 1.79 -0.96 16.43
N VAL A 186 1.95 -0.67 15.14
CA VAL A 186 3.23 -0.81 14.43
C VAL A 186 4.29 0.16 14.96
N LEU A 187 3.94 1.43 15.21
CA LEU A 187 4.87 2.39 15.80
C LEU A 187 5.25 2.02 17.22
N THR A 188 4.31 1.51 18.02
CA THR A 188 4.60 0.98 19.36
C THR A 188 5.62 -0.15 19.29
N TRP A 189 5.39 -1.13 18.42
CA TRP A 189 6.32 -2.23 18.15
C TRP A 189 7.70 -1.73 17.71
N ALA A 190 7.75 -0.70 16.86
CA ALA A 190 8.99 -0.13 16.35
C ALA A 190 9.78 0.60 17.44
N PHE A 191 9.13 1.38 18.30
CA PHE A 191 9.80 2.07 19.41
C PHE A 191 10.36 1.09 20.46
N GLU A 192 9.69 -0.03 20.73
CA GLU A 192 10.23 -1.09 21.61
C GLU A 192 11.56 -1.68 21.08
N ARG A 193 11.74 -1.71 19.76
CA ARG A 193 12.95 -2.19 19.07
C ARG A 193 13.99 -1.11 18.87
N ALA A 194 13.57 0.13 18.73
CA ALA A 194 14.45 1.29 18.68
C ALA A 194 15.13 1.52 20.04
N GLY A 195 14.43 1.22 21.13
CA GLY A 195 14.89 1.44 22.50
C GLY A 195 14.57 2.86 23.01
N PRO A 196 14.76 3.14 24.32
CA PRO A 196 14.34 4.40 24.94
C PRO A 196 14.98 5.66 24.36
N LYS A 197 16.15 5.51 23.72
CA LYS A 197 16.90 6.58 23.05
C LYS A 197 16.92 6.43 21.53
N GLY A 198 16.20 5.46 20.99
CA GLY A 198 16.09 5.22 19.56
C GLY A 198 15.11 6.14 18.85
N ALA A 199 14.98 5.94 17.55
CA ALA A 199 14.05 6.67 16.70
C ALA A 199 13.43 5.77 15.63
N VAL A 200 12.35 6.24 15.03
CA VAL A 200 11.67 5.57 13.91
C VAL A 200 11.71 6.47 12.69
N LEU A 201 12.14 5.94 11.54
CA LEU A 201 11.98 6.59 10.24
C LEU A 201 10.67 6.12 9.62
N PHE A 202 9.68 7.01 9.50
CA PHE A 202 8.38 6.72 8.89
C PHE A 202 8.27 7.33 7.50
N PHE A 203 7.88 6.54 6.50
CA PHE A 203 7.77 7.01 5.10
C PHE A 203 6.72 6.20 4.31
N PRO A 204 6.28 6.65 3.12
CA PRO A 204 6.46 8.00 2.57
C PRO A 204 5.46 9.03 3.13
N ASP A 205 4.37 8.58 3.76
CA ASP A 205 3.30 9.48 4.20
C ASP A 205 3.63 10.17 5.53
N GLN A 206 4.19 11.38 5.44
CA GLN A 206 4.49 12.21 6.62
C GLN A 206 3.25 12.54 7.47
N HIS A 207 2.04 12.56 6.89
CA HIS A 207 0.83 12.92 7.62
C HIS A 207 0.32 11.75 8.43
N LEU A 208 0.34 10.54 7.87
CA LEU A 208 0.06 9.33 8.65
C LEU A 208 1.04 9.22 9.82
N GLY A 209 2.34 9.30 9.56
CA GLY A 209 3.37 9.23 10.60
C GLY A 209 3.21 10.30 11.68
N ARG A 210 3.06 11.58 11.28
CA ARG A 210 2.90 12.71 12.21
C ARG A 210 1.61 12.61 13.02
N ASN A 211 0.49 12.29 12.40
CA ASN A 211 -0.80 12.21 13.11
C ASN A 211 -0.80 11.05 14.12
N THR A 212 -0.23 9.90 13.76
CA THR A 212 -0.08 8.79 14.71
C THR A 212 0.91 9.14 15.83
N GLY A 213 2.02 9.81 15.54
CA GLY A 213 2.92 10.30 16.58
C GLY A 213 2.24 11.25 17.56
N ILE A 214 1.41 12.19 17.07
CA ILE A 214 0.62 13.09 17.91
C ILE A 214 -0.37 12.30 18.79
N SER A 215 -1.07 11.30 18.25
CA SER A 215 -2.00 10.47 19.04
C SER A 215 -1.29 9.69 20.14
N MET A 216 -0.03 9.30 19.91
CA MET A 216 0.86 8.66 20.87
C MET A 216 1.51 9.63 21.87
N GLY A 217 1.22 10.94 21.79
CA GLY A 217 1.79 11.96 22.69
C GLY A 217 3.21 12.41 22.33
N ILE A 218 3.66 12.15 21.10
CA ILE A 218 4.92 12.67 20.56
C ILE A 218 4.67 14.08 20.02
N SER A 219 5.38 15.06 20.58
CA SER A 219 5.30 16.45 20.15
C SER A 219 5.95 16.65 18.77
N GLU A 220 5.43 17.61 18.00
CA GLU A 220 5.83 17.85 16.61
C GLU A 220 7.32 18.22 16.45
N ASP A 221 7.90 18.88 17.45
CA ASP A 221 9.33 19.21 17.50
C ASP A 221 10.24 17.97 17.55
N ARG A 222 9.69 16.80 17.93
CA ARG A 222 10.38 15.50 17.91
C ARG A 222 10.12 14.68 16.65
N MET A 223 9.40 15.23 15.68
CA MET A 223 9.08 14.59 14.40
C MET A 223 9.60 15.44 13.22
N PRO A 224 10.94 15.64 13.12
CA PRO A 224 11.52 16.35 11.99
C PRO A 224 11.21 15.58 10.69
N THR A 225 11.05 16.32 9.59
CA THR A 225 10.85 15.75 8.25
C THR A 225 12.13 15.88 7.47
N TRP A 226 12.71 14.75 7.08
CA TRP A 226 13.81 14.72 6.12
C TRP A 226 13.25 14.93 4.71
N THR A 227 13.87 15.81 3.92
CA THR A 227 13.41 16.12 2.56
C THR A 227 14.49 15.80 1.53
N PRO A 228 14.18 14.98 0.50
CA PRO A 228 15.15 14.64 -0.55
C PRO A 228 15.84 15.88 -1.13
N GLY A 229 17.18 15.88 -1.11
CA GLY A 229 18.02 16.93 -1.66
C GLY A 229 18.19 18.19 -0.79
N PHE A 230 17.53 18.27 0.37
CA PHE A 230 17.73 19.36 1.34
C PHE A 230 18.38 18.90 2.64
N GLY A 231 18.10 17.66 3.07
CA GLY A 231 18.42 17.19 4.42
C GLY A 231 17.26 17.50 5.35
#